data_AF-N1RYU7-F1
#
_entry.id   AF-N1RYU7-F1
#
_cell.length_a   1.000
_cell.length_b   1.000
_cell.length_c   1.000
_cell.angle_alpha   90.00
_cell.angle_beta   90.00
_cell.angle_gamma   90.00
#
_symmetry.space_group_name_H-M   'P 1'
#
loop_
_entity.id
_entity.type
_entity.pdbx_description
1 polymer ?
#
loop_
_entity_poly.entity_id
_entity_poly.type
_entity_poly.pdbx_seq_one_letter_code
_entity_poly.pdbx_strand_id
1 'polypeptide(L)'
;MQDIILACNPAIEDLLLTSRDAAMRHITTTFDLYRSQLKAKLQASVSKIHLSTDLWTSPHRHGILAVCVRWVDNGYRLQKALLAMPECRYSHSGERQATLMAEAIEEYGIAKQIGYHTGDNATSNDTCLKHLSQMLQDKYGLVNGVWISFRPNRRRIRCIAHIINLSLQAFLLASSKEALRAALAAASDVTGAEIDLWEDRVSLRLGIDNDTRWNSWYKLIDNLIRRQSQIKQFLLDYDKEINDNILNSSDWDYLERTHRFLHPFASATLWAEGKNSTLSQILTIMDGLLRHYEKNKVCCHLIGSKP
;
A
#
# COMPACT_ATOMS: atom_id res chain seq x y z
N MET A 1 30.90 -5.82 20.90
CA MET A 1 30.41 -6.31 19.58
C MET A 1 31.56 -6.36 18.58
N GLN A 2 32.36 -5.31 18.46
CA GLN A 2 33.56 -5.27 17.61
C GLN A 2 34.55 -6.41 17.93
N ASP A 3 34.86 -6.65 19.20
CA ASP A 3 35.78 -7.73 19.61
C ASP A 3 35.29 -9.13 19.24
N ILE A 4 33.97 -9.35 19.27
CA ILE A 4 33.34 -10.62 18.86
C ILE A 4 33.46 -10.80 17.35
N ILE A 5 33.29 -9.73 16.58
CA ILE A 5 33.39 -9.76 15.12
C ILE A 5 34.84 -9.99 14.68
N LEU A 6 35.80 -9.33 15.33
CA LEU A 6 37.24 -9.52 15.09
C LEU A 6 37.73 -10.90 15.54
N ALA A 7 37.18 -11.46 16.63
CA ALA A 7 37.48 -12.83 17.05
C ALA A 7 36.98 -13.86 16.03
N CYS A 8 35.86 -13.61 15.36
CA CYS A 8 35.33 -14.47 14.29
C CYS A 8 36.12 -14.33 12.98
N ASN A 9 36.60 -13.13 12.65
CA ASN A 9 37.45 -12.88 11.49
C ASN A 9 38.33 -11.64 11.72
N PRO A 10 39.64 -11.78 11.95
CA PRO A 10 40.53 -10.63 12.15
C PRO A 10 40.72 -9.80 10.88
N ALA A 11 40.58 -10.40 9.68
CA ALA A 11 40.87 -9.74 8.41
C ALA A 11 39.85 -8.66 8.01
N ILE A 12 38.76 -8.49 8.76
CA ILE A 12 37.75 -7.45 8.51
C ILE A 12 37.95 -6.21 9.38
N GLU A 13 39.06 -6.10 10.12
CA GLU A 13 39.37 -4.93 10.96
C GLU A 13 39.23 -3.61 10.22
N ASP A 14 39.81 -3.53 9.02
CA ASP A 14 39.74 -2.34 8.14
C ASP A 14 38.33 -2.08 7.56
N LEU A 15 37.43 -3.06 7.64
CA LEU A 15 36.04 -2.97 7.17
C LEU A 15 35.05 -2.64 8.29
N LEU A 16 35.51 -2.59 9.55
CA LEU A 16 34.65 -2.29 10.68
C LEU A 16 34.34 -0.79 10.75
N LEU A 17 33.06 -0.48 10.73
CA LEU A 17 32.55 0.88 10.96
C LEU A 17 32.55 1.17 12.45
N THR A 18 33.62 1.78 12.95
CA THR A 18 33.84 2.02 14.39
C THR A 18 33.24 3.32 14.90
N SER A 19 32.80 4.22 14.02
CA SER A 19 32.14 5.47 14.41
C SER A 19 30.89 5.76 13.61
N ARG A 20 29.93 6.45 14.24
CA ARG A 20 28.72 6.98 13.59
C ARG A 20 29.09 7.82 12.36
N ASP A 21 30.11 8.67 12.48
CA ASP A 21 30.50 9.58 11.40
C ASP A 21 31.18 8.84 10.24
N ALA A 22 31.90 7.74 10.50
CA ALA A 22 32.36 6.84 9.44
C ALA A 22 31.18 6.14 8.76
N ALA A 23 30.25 5.57 9.53
CA ALA A 23 29.07 4.90 8.99
C ALA A 23 28.22 5.84 8.11
N MET A 24 27.97 7.08 8.58
CA MET A 24 27.22 8.08 7.81
C MET A 24 27.93 8.46 6.51
N ARG A 25 29.25 8.66 6.54
CA ARG A 25 30.03 8.91 5.31
C ARG A 25 29.92 7.74 4.33
N HIS A 26 30.07 6.50 4.80
CA HIS A 26 29.92 5.31 3.96
C HIS A 26 28.52 5.20 3.34
N ILE A 27 27.46 5.48 4.11
CA ILE A 27 26.08 5.50 3.61
C ILE A 27 25.93 6.56 2.51
N THR A 28 26.40 7.80 2.75
CA THR A 28 26.32 8.90 1.78
C THR A 28 27.08 8.57 0.50
N THR A 29 28.35 8.13 0.61
CA THR A 29 29.16 7.77 -0.56
C THR A 29 28.54 6.61 -1.36
N THR A 30 28.02 5.60 -0.66
CA THR A 30 27.36 4.46 -1.31
C THR A 30 26.05 4.88 -2.00
N PHE A 31 25.28 5.75 -1.35
CA PHE A 31 24.07 6.33 -1.92
C PHE A 31 24.40 7.11 -3.20
N ASP A 32 25.39 8.01 -3.17
CA ASP A 32 25.77 8.82 -4.32
C ASP A 32 26.30 7.98 -5.49
N LEU A 33 27.05 6.90 -5.19
CA LEU A 33 27.48 5.92 -6.19
C LEU A 33 26.28 5.25 -6.88
N TYR A 34 25.37 4.65 -6.12
CA TYR A 34 24.21 3.95 -6.69
C TYR A 34 23.22 4.90 -7.36
N ARG A 35 23.05 6.11 -6.83
CA ARG A 35 22.26 7.17 -7.43
C ARG A 35 22.81 7.58 -8.79
N SER A 36 24.13 7.75 -8.91
CA SER A 36 24.78 8.07 -10.18
C SER A 36 24.60 6.95 -11.21
N GLN A 37 24.72 5.69 -10.77
CA GLN A 37 24.45 4.53 -11.64
C GLN A 37 22.97 4.44 -12.06
N LEU A 38 22.04 4.68 -11.13
CA LEU A 38 20.61 4.68 -11.42
C LEU A 38 20.26 5.80 -12.40
N LYS A 39 20.82 6.99 -12.23
CA LYS A 39 20.70 8.11 -13.17
C LYS A 39 21.13 7.72 -14.58
N ALA A 40 22.31 7.12 -14.73
CA ALA A 40 22.77 6.63 -16.03
C ALA A 40 21.83 5.58 -16.64
N LYS A 41 21.35 4.61 -15.83
CA LYS A 41 20.42 3.58 -16.28
C LYS A 41 19.07 4.15 -16.74
N LEU A 42 18.54 5.14 -16.04
CA LEU A 42 17.29 5.80 -16.40
C LEU A 42 17.44 6.64 -17.66
N GLN A 43 18.55 7.37 -17.79
CA GLN A 43 18.81 8.19 -18.98
C GLN A 43 19.01 7.33 -20.25
N ALA A 44 19.56 6.13 -20.09
CA ALA A 44 19.72 5.13 -21.15
C ALA A 44 18.49 4.22 -21.34
N SER A 45 17.33 4.56 -20.76
CA SER A 45 16.08 3.80 -20.94
C SER A 45 15.65 3.76 -22.41
N VAL A 46 15.20 2.58 -22.88
CA VAL A 46 14.64 2.44 -24.25
C VAL A 46 13.14 2.74 -24.29
N SER A 47 12.45 2.67 -23.15
CA SER A 47 11.04 3.06 -23.02
C SER A 47 10.89 4.42 -22.38
N LYS A 48 9.65 4.92 -22.33
CA LYS A 48 9.29 5.95 -21.36
C LYS A 48 9.46 5.42 -19.93
N ILE A 49 9.69 6.32 -18.99
CA ILE A 49 9.83 6.04 -17.57
C ILE A 49 8.49 6.30 -16.89
N HIS A 50 7.90 5.27 -16.33
CA HIS A 50 6.59 5.33 -15.69
C HIS A 50 6.77 5.53 -14.18
N LEU A 51 6.02 6.46 -13.61
CA LEU A 51 6.07 6.81 -12.19
C LEU A 51 4.99 6.06 -11.44
N SER A 52 5.27 5.70 -10.18
CA SER A 52 4.23 5.37 -9.22
C SER A 52 4.51 6.04 -7.88
N THR A 53 3.50 6.68 -7.30
CA THR A 53 3.63 7.34 -6.00
C THR A 53 2.72 6.76 -4.95
N ASP A 54 3.20 6.74 -3.72
CA ASP A 54 2.42 6.41 -2.53
C ASP A 54 2.74 7.44 -1.45
N LEU A 55 1.71 8.02 -0.84
CA LEU A 55 1.82 9.00 0.22
C LEU A 55 1.12 8.46 1.45
N TRP A 56 1.88 8.28 2.53
CA TRP A 56 1.33 7.83 3.80
C TRP A 56 1.85 8.69 4.96
N THR A 57 1.10 8.67 6.05
CA THR A 57 1.54 9.21 7.33
C THR A 57 2.26 8.10 8.09
N SER A 58 3.52 8.33 8.46
CA SER A 58 4.29 7.43 9.31
C SER A 58 3.73 7.40 10.76
N PRO A 59 4.06 6.39 11.58
CA PRO A 59 3.66 6.35 13.00
C PRO A 59 4.05 7.59 13.80
N HIS A 60 5.13 8.24 13.39
CA HIS A 60 5.65 9.47 14.00
C HIS A 60 5.02 10.74 13.39
N ARG A 61 3.89 10.62 12.69
CA ARG A 61 3.11 11.72 12.08
C ARG A 61 3.84 12.52 10.99
N HIS A 62 4.89 11.97 10.40
CA HIS A 62 5.51 12.53 9.21
C HIS A 62 4.84 11.99 7.95
N GLY A 63 4.42 12.88 7.04
CA GLY A 63 4.01 12.50 5.69
C GLY A 63 5.23 12.09 4.87
N ILE A 64 5.19 10.91 4.25
CA ILE A 64 6.30 10.39 3.43
C ILE A 64 5.75 10.07 2.05
N LEU A 65 6.37 10.64 1.01
CA LEU A 65 6.03 10.39 -0.38
C LEU A 65 7.08 9.46 -1.00
N ALA A 66 6.72 8.21 -1.29
CA ALA A 66 7.56 7.37 -2.13
C ALA A 66 7.33 7.70 -3.60
N VAL A 67 8.41 8.00 -4.33
CA VAL A 67 8.40 8.17 -5.79
C VAL A 67 9.16 7.00 -6.40
N CYS A 68 8.44 6.05 -6.97
CA CYS A 68 9.03 4.90 -7.66
C CYS A 68 8.96 5.08 -9.18
N VAL A 69 9.90 4.44 -9.88
CA VAL A 69 9.98 4.42 -11.34
C VAL A 69 9.99 2.98 -11.86
N ARG A 70 9.41 2.78 -13.04
CA ARG A 70 9.49 1.56 -13.85
C ARG A 70 9.84 1.92 -15.28
N TRP A 71 10.74 1.16 -15.90
CA TRP A 71 11.19 1.39 -17.28
C TRP A 71 11.71 0.09 -17.91
N VAL A 72 11.98 0.11 -19.22
CA VAL A 72 12.62 -0.98 -19.94
C VAL A 72 14.07 -0.59 -20.24
N ASP A 73 15.01 -1.46 -19.85
CA ASP A 73 16.45 -1.26 -20.11
C ASP A 73 16.85 -1.67 -21.55
N ASN A 74 18.10 -1.39 -21.92
CA ASN A 74 18.67 -1.80 -23.22
C ASN A 74 18.67 -3.32 -23.47
N GLY A 75 18.52 -4.13 -22.42
CA GLY A 75 18.35 -5.58 -22.51
C GLY A 75 16.90 -6.01 -22.67
N TYR A 76 15.97 -5.07 -22.93
CA TYR A 76 14.53 -5.30 -23.02
C TYR A 76 13.91 -5.88 -21.74
N ARG A 77 14.53 -5.64 -20.58
CA ARG A 77 14.00 -6.11 -19.30
C ARG A 77 13.29 -4.99 -18.56
N LEU A 78 12.17 -5.34 -17.94
CA LEU A 78 11.44 -4.46 -17.05
C LEU A 78 12.26 -4.24 -15.76
N GLN A 79 12.58 -2.98 -15.49
CA GLN A 79 13.30 -2.54 -14.32
C GLN A 79 12.40 -1.69 -13.41
N LYS A 80 12.76 -1.62 -12.13
CA LYS A 80 12.10 -0.75 -11.16
C LYS A 80 13.10 -0.22 -10.14
N ALA A 81 12.85 0.99 -9.64
CA ALA A 81 13.64 1.59 -8.56
C ALA A 81 12.79 2.58 -7.73
N LEU A 82 13.18 2.79 -6.49
CA LEU A 82 12.76 3.93 -5.69
C LEU A 82 13.63 5.12 -6.09
N LEU A 83 13.01 6.17 -6.63
CA LEU A 83 13.70 7.37 -7.11
C LEU A 83 14.00 8.32 -5.96
N ALA A 84 12.98 8.57 -5.12
CA ALA A 84 13.08 9.43 -3.96
C ALA A 84 12.03 9.01 -2.91
N MET A 85 12.31 9.32 -1.65
CA MET A 85 11.37 9.16 -0.55
C MET A 85 11.37 10.39 0.38
N PRO A 86 11.04 11.58 -0.15
CA PRO A 86 11.06 12.80 0.63
C PRO A 86 9.94 12.85 1.67
N GLU A 87 10.20 13.61 2.73
CA GLU A 87 9.20 14.01 3.70
C GLU A 87 8.27 15.09 3.09
N CYS A 88 6.98 14.83 3.05
CA CYS A 88 5.93 15.76 2.66
C CYS A 88 5.52 16.61 3.87
N ARG A 89 6.34 17.62 4.18
CA ARG A 89 6.12 18.49 5.35
C ARG A 89 4.87 19.36 5.20
N TYR A 90 4.19 19.58 6.34
CA TYR A 90 3.08 20.51 6.57
C TYR A 90 1.76 20.19 5.85
N SER A 91 1.79 19.89 4.55
CA SER A 91 0.59 19.71 3.73
C SER A 91 0.74 18.52 2.78
N HIS A 92 -0.23 17.63 2.81
CA HIS A 92 -0.34 16.51 1.87
C HIS A 92 -0.97 16.94 0.53
N SER A 93 -1.00 18.25 0.23
CA SER A 93 -1.63 18.77 -0.98
C SER A 93 -0.95 18.27 -2.26
N GLY A 94 -1.71 18.27 -3.36
CA GLY A 94 -1.19 17.84 -4.65
C GLY A 94 -0.03 18.73 -5.14
N GLU A 95 -0.07 20.03 -4.86
CA GLU A 95 0.98 20.98 -5.23
C GLU A 95 2.31 20.63 -4.57
N ARG A 96 2.28 20.31 -3.26
CA ARG A 96 3.50 19.94 -2.54
C ARG A 96 4.09 18.64 -3.07
N GLN A 97 3.23 17.65 -3.33
CA GLN A 97 3.64 16.40 -3.96
C GLN A 97 4.27 16.64 -5.34
N ALA A 98 3.70 17.55 -6.15
CA ALA A 98 4.22 17.90 -7.46
C ALA A 98 5.62 18.50 -7.39
N THR A 99 5.87 19.39 -6.42
CA THR A 99 7.20 19.97 -6.20
C THR A 99 8.24 18.88 -5.89
N LEU A 100 7.94 18.00 -4.94
CA LEU A 100 8.82 16.89 -4.55
C LEU A 100 9.09 15.92 -5.71
N MET A 101 8.06 15.63 -6.52
CA MET A 101 8.22 14.82 -7.73
C MET A 101 9.07 15.52 -8.78
N ALA A 102 8.88 16.83 -8.99
CA ALA A 102 9.64 17.61 -9.96
C ALA A 102 11.13 17.67 -9.59
N GLU A 103 11.45 17.88 -8.32
CA GLU A 103 12.82 17.84 -7.79
C GLU A 103 13.48 16.49 -8.10
N ALA A 104 12.81 15.37 -7.79
CA ALA A 104 13.32 14.03 -8.10
C ALA A 104 13.48 13.80 -9.62
N ILE A 105 12.54 14.26 -10.44
CA ILE A 105 12.61 14.12 -11.90
C ILE A 105 13.79 14.91 -12.49
N GLU A 106 14.01 16.11 -11.99
CA GLU A 106 15.10 16.98 -12.42
C GLU A 106 16.46 16.42 -12.00
N GLU A 107 16.58 15.99 -10.75
CA GLU A 107 17.78 15.43 -10.16
C GLU A 107 18.37 14.29 -11.00
N TYR A 108 17.50 13.42 -11.52
CA TYR A 108 17.86 12.30 -12.39
C TYR A 108 17.88 12.68 -13.88
N GLY A 109 17.44 13.89 -14.24
CA GLY A 109 17.45 14.38 -15.63
C GLY A 109 16.50 13.63 -16.56
N ILE A 110 15.36 13.16 -16.04
CA ILE A 110 14.44 12.26 -16.76
C ILE A 110 13.16 12.96 -17.26
N ALA A 111 13.06 14.28 -17.13
CA ALA A 111 11.87 15.07 -17.46
C ALA A 111 11.27 14.79 -18.85
N LYS A 112 12.13 14.58 -19.87
CA LYS A 112 11.69 14.34 -21.27
C LYS A 112 11.22 12.90 -21.54
N GLN A 113 11.51 11.99 -20.61
CA GLN A 113 11.25 10.55 -20.75
C GLN A 113 10.04 10.08 -19.96
N ILE A 114 9.36 10.96 -19.22
CA ILE A 114 8.21 10.56 -18.40
C ILE A 114 7.08 9.99 -19.27
N GLY A 115 6.56 8.85 -18.85
CA GLY A 115 5.42 8.13 -19.43
C GLY A 115 4.14 8.41 -18.64
N TYR A 116 3.68 7.38 -17.93
CA TYR A 116 2.45 7.39 -17.13
C TYR A 116 2.75 7.48 -15.64
N HIS A 117 1.78 7.97 -14.87
CA HIS A 117 1.81 8.00 -13.41
C HIS A 117 0.72 7.10 -12.83
N THR A 118 1.10 6.24 -11.89
CA THR A 118 0.19 5.41 -11.11
C THR A 118 0.16 5.85 -9.65
N GLY A 119 -1.01 5.90 -9.04
CA GLY A 119 -1.21 6.33 -7.66
C GLY A 119 -2.61 5.96 -7.19
N ASP A 120 -2.87 6.05 -5.89
CA ASP A 120 -4.19 5.81 -5.30
C ASP A 120 -5.27 6.78 -5.84
N ASN A 121 -6.55 6.53 -5.52
CA ASN A 121 -7.62 7.30 -6.16
C ASN A 121 -7.89 8.66 -5.51
N ALA A 122 -6.99 9.13 -4.62
CA ALA A 122 -7.11 10.43 -4.02
C ALA A 122 -7.11 11.54 -5.09
N THR A 123 -7.99 12.53 -4.91
CA THR A 123 -8.11 13.70 -5.81
C THR A 123 -6.85 14.57 -5.79
N SER A 124 -6.06 14.52 -4.70
CA SER A 124 -4.77 15.20 -4.60
C SER A 124 -3.79 14.77 -5.70
N ASN A 125 -3.87 13.53 -6.20
CA ASN A 125 -3.06 13.07 -7.33
C ASN A 125 -3.42 13.78 -8.65
N ASP A 126 -4.69 14.14 -8.85
CA ASP A 126 -5.11 14.88 -10.04
C ASP A 126 -4.56 16.30 -10.03
N THR A 127 -4.62 16.96 -8.87
CA THR A 127 -3.97 18.27 -8.64
C THR A 127 -2.45 18.15 -8.81
N CYS A 128 -1.82 17.14 -8.20
CA CYS A 128 -0.39 16.88 -8.31
C CYS A 128 0.06 16.79 -9.78
N LEU A 129 -0.61 15.98 -10.60
CA LEU A 129 -0.21 15.83 -11.99
C LEU A 129 -0.42 17.09 -12.83
N LYS A 130 -1.46 17.90 -12.53
CA LYS A 130 -1.65 19.21 -13.17
C LYS A 130 -0.50 20.15 -12.87
N HIS A 131 -0.12 20.28 -11.59
CA HIS A 131 0.99 21.14 -11.19
C HIS A 131 2.33 20.63 -11.72
N LEU A 132 2.59 19.31 -11.65
CA LEU A 132 3.80 18.72 -12.21
C LEU A 132 3.91 18.98 -13.72
N SER A 133 2.81 18.84 -14.46
CA SER A 133 2.77 19.16 -15.88
C SER A 133 3.14 20.61 -16.16
N GLN A 134 2.59 21.55 -15.39
CA GLN A 134 2.89 22.97 -15.53
C GLN A 134 4.38 23.23 -15.27
N MET A 135 4.92 22.73 -14.16
CA MET A 135 6.35 22.89 -13.82
C MET A 135 7.28 22.32 -14.90
N LEU A 136 6.95 21.16 -15.46
CA LEU A 136 7.73 20.57 -16.54
C LEU A 136 7.63 21.39 -17.84
N GLN A 137 6.47 21.99 -18.12
CA GLN A 137 6.28 22.88 -19.28
C GLN A 137 7.02 24.20 -19.11
N ASP A 138 6.93 24.85 -17.95
CA ASP A 138 7.61 26.12 -17.69
C ASP A 138 9.12 25.97 -17.81
N LYS A 139 9.66 24.83 -17.35
CA LYS A 139 11.09 24.58 -17.32
C LYS A 139 11.66 24.02 -18.63
N TYR A 140 10.90 23.20 -19.36
CA TYR A 140 11.40 22.44 -20.51
C TYR A 140 10.55 22.60 -21.79
N GLY A 141 9.51 23.44 -21.77
CA GLY A 141 8.44 23.50 -22.76
C GLY A 141 8.79 24.02 -24.14
N LEU A 142 9.99 24.56 -24.34
CA LEU A 142 10.48 24.99 -25.66
C LEU A 142 11.86 24.38 -25.94
N VAL A 143 11.87 23.25 -26.63
CA VAL A 143 13.05 22.78 -27.37
C VAL A 143 12.62 22.59 -28.82
N ASN A 144 13.11 23.44 -29.72
CA ASN A 144 12.88 23.37 -31.18
C ASN A 144 11.39 23.33 -31.60
N GLY A 145 10.51 24.05 -30.90
CA GLY A 145 9.08 24.11 -31.25
C GLY A 145 8.27 22.83 -30.95
N VAL A 146 8.87 21.84 -30.26
CA VAL A 146 8.19 20.58 -29.90
C VAL A 146 7.84 20.54 -28.43
N TRP A 147 6.54 20.47 -28.14
CA TRP A 147 5.99 20.39 -26.79
C TRP A 147 6.36 19.07 -26.09
N ILE A 148 6.81 19.13 -24.84
CA ILE A 148 6.78 17.96 -23.94
C ILE A 148 5.32 17.68 -23.62
N SER A 149 4.73 16.73 -24.33
CA SER A 149 3.31 16.39 -24.21
C SER A 149 3.03 15.52 -22.97
N PHE A 150 3.37 15.96 -21.76
CA PHE A 150 2.86 15.35 -20.52
C PHE A 150 1.44 15.86 -20.28
N ARG A 151 0.41 15.13 -20.74
CA ARG A 151 -1.00 15.47 -20.50
C ARG A 151 -1.50 14.74 -19.24
N PRO A 152 -1.75 15.43 -18.11
CA PRO A 152 -2.14 14.81 -16.84
C PRO A 152 -3.29 13.80 -16.98
N ASN A 153 -4.39 14.26 -17.57
CA ASN A 153 -5.63 13.47 -17.68
C ASN A 153 -5.48 12.21 -18.55
N ARG A 154 -4.50 12.17 -19.46
CA ARG A 154 -4.24 11.01 -20.33
C ARG A 154 -3.16 10.09 -19.80
N ARG A 155 -2.42 10.53 -18.77
CA ARG A 155 -1.25 9.84 -18.22
C ARG A 155 -1.44 9.37 -16.79
N ARG A 156 -2.63 9.61 -16.21
CA ARG A 156 -3.04 9.15 -14.87
C ARG A 156 -3.61 7.73 -14.93
N ILE A 157 -3.03 6.82 -14.16
CA ILE A 157 -3.50 5.43 -13.97
C ILE A 157 -3.88 5.21 -12.51
N ARG A 158 -5.14 4.84 -12.27
CA ARG A 158 -5.63 4.58 -10.92
C ARG A 158 -5.11 3.24 -10.38
N CYS A 159 -4.77 3.20 -9.09
CA CYS A 159 -4.29 1.99 -8.44
C CYS A 159 -5.43 0.95 -8.34
N ILE A 160 -5.25 -0.21 -8.98
CA ILE A 160 -6.24 -1.28 -8.99
C ILE A 160 -6.53 -1.84 -7.58
N ALA A 161 -5.50 -2.03 -6.74
CA ALA A 161 -5.70 -2.47 -5.35
C ALA A 161 -6.61 -1.49 -4.58
N HIS A 162 -6.44 -0.19 -4.85
CA HIS A 162 -7.30 0.82 -4.25
C HIS A 162 -8.71 0.84 -4.86
N ILE A 163 -8.87 0.58 -6.17
CA ILE A 163 -10.20 0.40 -6.78
C ILE A 163 -10.93 -0.78 -6.14
N ILE A 164 -10.28 -1.94 -6.00
CA ILE A 164 -10.85 -3.12 -5.32
C ILE A 164 -11.28 -2.74 -3.90
N ASN A 165 -10.45 -1.98 -3.18
CA ASN A 165 -10.77 -1.48 -1.85
C ASN A 165 -12.03 -0.62 -1.81
N LEU A 166 -12.15 0.37 -2.70
CA LEU A 166 -13.33 1.22 -2.76
C LEU A 166 -14.58 0.44 -3.15
N SER A 167 -14.47 -0.51 -4.09
CA SER A 167 -15.60 -1.37 -4.48
C SER A 167 -16.10 -2.23 -3.31
N LEU A 168 -15.20 -2.80 -2.52
CA LEU A 168 -15.56 -3.58 -1.33
C LEU A 168 -16.13 -2.71 -0.21
N GLN A 169 -15.52 -1.55 0.06
CA GLN A 169 -16.07 -0.61 1.04
C GLN A 169 -17.47 -0.17 0.64
N ALA A 170 -17.70 0.21 -0.62
CA ALA A 170 -19.02 0.58 -1.09
C ALA A 170 -20.04 -0.57 -0.90
N PHE A 171 -19.63 -1.82 -1.15
CA PHE A 171 -20.49 -2.98 -0.95
C PHE A 171 -20.82 -3.24 0.53
N LEU A 172 -19.80 -3.31 1.38
CA LEU A 172 -19.96 -3.56 2.82
C LEU A 172 -20.73 -2.43 3.51
N LEU A 173 -20.52 -1.18 3.07
CA LEU A 173 -21.14 0.02 3.66
C LEU A 173 -22.52 0.34 3.10
N ALA A 174 -22.86 -0.11 1.89
CA ALA A 174 -24.19 0.11 1.30
C ALA A 174 -25.29 -0.68 2.00
N SER A 175 -24.94 -1.73 2.74
CA SER A 175 -25.90 -2.61 3.41
C SER A 175 -26.18 -2.23 4.87
N SER A 176 -25.29 -1.51 5.55
CA SER A 176 -25.59 -0.85 6.83
C SER A 176 -24.46 0.07 7.30
N LYS A 177 -24.53 1.34 6.92
CA LYS A 177 -23.58 2.37 7.38
C LYS A 177 -23.74 2.64 8.88
N GLU A 178 -24.94 2.43 9.41
CA GLU A 178 -25.33 2.62 10.79
C GLU A 178 -24.86 1.45 11.68
N ALA A 179 -24.97 0.20 11.22
CA ALA A 179 -24.48 -0.95 11.99
C ALA A 179 -22.94 -0.99 12.04
N LEU A 180 -22.23 -0.57 10.98
CA LEU A 180 -20.78 -0.45 11.07
C LEU A 180 -20.37 0.65 12.05
N ARG A 181 -21.04 1.82 12.03
CA ARG A 181 -20.77 2.88 13.02
C ARG A 181 -21.06 2.44 14.44
N ALA A 182 -22.13 1.68 14.67
CA ALA A 182 -22.45 1.10 15.96
C ALA A 182 -21.44 0.04 16.40
N ALA A 183 -20.99 -0.83 15.50
CA ALA A 183 -19.96 -1.84 15.78
C ALA A 183 -18.58 -1.23 16.05
N LEU A 184 -18.20 -0.19 15.30
CA LEU A 184 -16.96 0.57 15.53
C LEU A 184 -17.01 1.34 16.85
N ALA A 185 -18.14 1.94 17.20
CA ALA A 185 -18.34 2.58 18.50
C ALA A 185 -18.25 1.57 19.65
N ALA A 186 -18.86 0.39 19.50
CA ALA A 186 -18.78 -0.68 20.50
C ALA A 186 -17.37 -1.29 20.64
N ALA A 187 -16.62 -1.39 19.53
CA ALA A 187 -15.23 -1.87 19.56
C ALA A 187 -14.23 -0.83 20.10
N SER A 188 -14.59 0.46 20.08
CA SER A 188 -13.75 1.54 20.61
C SER A 188 -13.75 1.66 22.14
N ASP A 189 -14.65 0.94 22.82
CA ASP A 189 -14.81 0.96 24.28
C ASP A 189 -14.02 -0.16 25.01
N VAL A 190 -13.21 -0.94 24.29
CA VAL A 190 -12.36 -2.00 24.88
C VAL A 190 -11.13 -1.36 25.52
N THR A 191 -10.96 -1.56 26.83
CA THR A 191 -9.85 -0.97 27.59
C THR A 191 -8.51 -1.63 27.24
N GLY A 192 -7.42 -0.85 27.25
CA GLY A 192 -6.09 -1.31 26.82
C GLY A 192 -5.52 -2.51 27.59
N ALA A 193 -6.02 -2.82 28.78
CA ALA A 193 -5.57 -3.95 29.59
C ALA A 193 -6.06 -5.32 29.06
N GLU A 194 -7.20 -5.37 28.37
CA GLU A 194 -7.78 -6.61 27.83
C GLU A 194 -7.12 -7.02 26.50
N ILE A 195 -6.58 -6.03 25.76
CA ILE A 195 -5.86 -6.22 24.50
C ILE A 195 -4.51 -6.90 24.75
N ASP A 196 -3.78 -6.49 25.79
CA ASP A 196 -2.45 -7.06 26.12
C ASP A 196 -2.53 -8.54 26.53
N LEU A 197 -3.60 -8.95 27.25
CA LEU A 197 -3.85 -10.36 27.62
C LEU A 197 -4.19 -11.24 26.40
N TRP A 198 -4.88 -10.67 25.41
CA TRP A 198 -5.23 -11.36 24.16
C TRP A 198 -4.01 -11.54 23.24
N GLU A 199 -3.14 -10.53 23.17
CA GLU A 199 -1.89 -10.58 22.40
C GLU A 199 -0.94 -11.66 22.91
N ASP A 200 -0.80 -11.79 24.24
CA ASP A 200 0.16 -12.70 24.88
C ASP A 200 -0.24 -14.18 24.74
N ARG A 201 -1.55 -14.51 24.70
CA ARG A 201 -2.03 -15.91 24.67
C ARG A 201 -2.56 -16.40 23.32
N VAL A 202 -3.17 -15.53 22.51
CA VAL A 202 -3.74 -15.93 21.20
C VAL A 202 -2.80 -15.58 20.04
N SER A 203 -1.79 -14.74 20.29
CA SER A 203 -0.87 -14.18 19.28
C SER A 203 -1.62 -13.58 18.09
N LEU A 204 -2.79 -12.99 18.36
CA LEU A 204 -3.59 -12.25 17.41
C LEU A 204 -3.65 -10.80 17.87
N ARG A 205 -3.06 -9.91 17.09
CA ARG A 205 -3.34 -8.48 17.22
C ARG A 205 -4.63 -8.17 16.48
N LEU A 206 -5.62 -7.62 17.17
CA LEU A 206 -6.64 -6.82 16.52
C LEU A 206 -5.87 -5.64 15.89
N GLY A 207 -5.71 -5.67 14.57
CA GLY A 207 -4.97 -4.62 13.87
C GLY A 207 -5.59 -3.28 14.22
N ILE A 208 -4.75 -2.31 14.64
CA ILE A 208 -5.17 -0.93 14.91
C ILE A 208 -6.07 -0.49 13.77
N ASP A 209 -7.25 0.00 14.16
CA ASP A 209 -8.26 0.51 13.26
C ASP A 209 -7.63 1.59 12.40
N ASN A 210 -7.33 1.21 11.16
CA ASN A 210 -6.80 2.13 10.19
C ASN A 210 -7.80 2.08 9.05
N ASP A 211 -8.62 3.13 9.02
CA ASP A 211 -9.71 3.51 8.11
C ASP A 211 -9.43 3.27 6.60
N THR A 212 -8.24 2.80 6.25
CA THR A 212 -7.73 2.76 4.89
C THR A 212 -7.79 1.39 4.20
N ARG A 213 -7.99 0.23 4.87
CA ARG A 213 -7.89 -1.08 4.17
C ARG A 213 -8.78 -2.20 4.74
N TRP A 214 -9.76 -2.69 3.96
CA TRP A 214 -10.54 -3.92 4.27
C TRP A 214 -9.65 -5.18 4.40
N ASN A 215 -8.41 -5.13 3.89
CA ASN A 215 -7.42 -6.20 4.07
C ASN A 215 -7.19 -6.53 5.55
N SER A 216 -7.27 -5.54 6.46
CA SER A 216 -7.15 -5.79 7.90
C SER A 216 -8.35 -6.57 8.43
N TRP A 217 -9.55 -6.21 7.98
CA TRP A 217 -10.80 -6.89 8.33
C TRP A 217 -10.82 -8.33 7.80
N TYR A 218 -10.41 -8.53 6.55
CA TYR A 218 -10.26 -9.86 5.98
C TYR A 218 -9.22 -10.70 6.75
N LYS A 219 -8.05 -10.14 7.05
CA LYS A 219 -7.00 -10.83 7.85
C LYS A 219 -7.47 -11.19 9.25
N LEU A 220 -8.28 -10.34 9.87
CA LEU A 220 -8.88 -10.61 11.16
C LEU A 220 -9.82 -11.83 11.08
N ILE A 221 -10.75 -11.84 10.13
CA ILE A 221 -11.65 -13.00 9.93
C ILE A 221 -10.85 -14.26 9.57
N ASP A 222 -9.87 -14.14 8.70
CA ASP A 222 -9.00 -15.23 8.25
C ASP A 222 -8.22 -15.84 9.43
N ASN A 223 -7.73 -15.02 10.36
CA ASN A 223 -7.11 -15.50 11.59
C ASN A 223 -8.12 -16.10 12.58
N LEU A 224 -9.31 -15.49 12.74
CA LEU A 224 -10.39 -16.02 13.58
C LEU A 224 -10.79 -17.43 13.12
N ILE A 225 -10.96 -17.63 11.82
CA ILE A 225 -11.31 -18.93 11.24
C ILE A 225 -10.16 -19.93 11.43
N ARG A 226 -8.91 -19.53 11.16
CA ARG A 226 -7.73 -20.41 11.36
C ARG A 226 -7.57 -20.88 12.80
N ARG A 227 -7.97 -20.07 13.78
CA ARG A 227 -7.85 -20.38 15.21
C ARG A 227 -9.17 -20.70 15.90
N GLN A 228 -10.20 -21.06 15.12
CA GLN A 228 -11.55 -21.26 15.64
C GLN A 228 -11.60 -22.25 16.81
N SER A 229 -10.85 -23.36 16.74
CA SER A 229 -10.77 -24.34 17.82
C SER A 229 -10.20 -23.77 19.12
N GLN A 230 -9.12 -22.99 19.04
CA GLN A 230 -8.45 -22.39 20.19
C GLN A 230 -9.30 -21.28 20.80
N ILE A 231 -9.98 -20.49 19.96
CA ILE A 231 -10.89 -19.43 20.40
C ILE A 231 -12.11 -20.03 21.09
N LYS A 232 -12.73 -21.07 20.52
CA LYS A 232 -13.85 -21.78 21.16
C LYS A 232 -13.47 -22.36 22.52
N GLN A 233 -12.26 -22.94 22.63
CA GLN A 233 -11.77 -23.45 23.91
C GLN A 233 -11.59 -22.31 24.93
N PHE A 234 -10.97 -21.19 24.53
CA PHE A 234 -10.79 -20.03 25.40
C PHE A 234 -12.12 -19.44 25.89
N LEU A 235 -13.11 -19.31 25.02
CA LEU A 235 -14.44 -18.82 25.38
C LEU A 235 -15.13 -19.73 26.42
N LEU A 236 -14.92 -21.05 26.33
CA LEU A 236 -15.45 -22.00 27.33
C LEU A 236 -14.71 -21.91 28.68
N ASP A 237 -13.39 -21.68 28.65
CA ASP A 237 -12.57 -21.60 29.85
C ASP A 237 -12.84 -20.31 30.67
N TYR A 238 -13.33 -19.24 30.01
CA TYR A 238 -13.58 -17.91 30.59
C TYR A 238 -15.05 -17.45 30.52
N ASP A 239 -15.99 -18.39 30.38
CA ASP A 239 -17.43 -18.16 30.19
C ASP A 239 -18.04 -17.18 31.23
N LYS A 240 -17.55 -17.21 32.48
CA LYS A 240 -18.01 -16.34 33.58
C LYS A 240 -17.58 -14.87 33.46
N GLU A 241 -16.52 -14.57 32.73
CA GLU A 241 -15.96 -13.22 32.59
C GLU A 241 -16.41 -12.54 31.29
N ILE A 242 -16.79 -13.33 30.27
CA ILE A 242 -17.07 -12.85 28.90
C ILE A 242 -18.56 -12.54 28.66
N ASN A 243 -19.46 -13.02 29.52
CA ASN A 243 -20.91 -12.72 29.49
C ASN A 243 -21.54 -12.94 28.08
N ASP A 244 -22.47 -12.09 27.62
CA ASP A 244 -23.18 -12.25 26.32
C ASP A 244 -22.30 -12.08 25.06
N ASN A 245 -21.00 -11.78 25.18
CA ASN A 245 -20.11 -11.52 24.03
C ASN A 245 -19.51 -12.78 23.41
N ILE A 246 -20.30 -13.84 23.27
CA ILE A 246 -19.85 -15.14 22.73
C ILE A 246 -20.37 -15.32 21.31
N LEU A 247 -19.46 -15.60 20.37
CA LEU A 247 -19.82 -15.97 18.99
C LEU A 247 -20.53 -17.32 18.97
N ASN A 248 -21.81 -17.31 18.63
CA ASN A 248 -22.61 -18.52 18.51
C ASN A 248 -22.34 -19.23 17.17
N SER A 249 -22.87 -20.45 16.98
CA SER A 249 -22.67 -21.23 15.75
C SER A 249 -23.10 -20.48 14.48
N SER A 250 -24.19 -19.71 14.54
CA SER A 250 -24.67 -18.95 13.38
C SER A 250 -23.76 -17.77 13.04
N ASP A 251 -23.10 -17.15 14.03
CA ASP A 251 -22.11 -16.10 13.82
C ASP A 251 -20.87 -16.68 13.13
N TRP A 252 -20.42 -17.87 13.54
CA TRP A 252 -19.31 -18.58 12.88
C TRP A 252 -19.64 -18.91 11.42
N ASP A 253 -20.84 -19.41 11.14
CA ASP A 253 -21.28 -19.68 9.76
C ASP A 253 -21.32 -18.40 8.92
N TYR A 254 -21.77 -17.28 9.50
CA TYR A 254 -21.78 -15.98 8.85
C TYR A 254 -20.36 -15.47 8.55
N LEU A 255 -19.44 -15.58 9.52
CA LEU A 255 -18.04 -15.22 9.36
C LEU A 255 -17.36 -16.06 8.27
N GLU A 256 -17.63 -17.36 8.21
CA GLU A 256 -17.06 -18.25 7.20
C GLU A 256 -17.58 -17.91 5.79
N ARG A 257 -18.89 -17.65 5.65
CA ARG A 257 -19.48 -17.21 4.37
C ARG A 257 -18.90 -15.87 3.92
N THR A 258 -18.73 -14.94 4.85
CA THR A 258 -18.14 -13.62 4.59
C THR A 258 -16.68 -13.74 4.17
N HIS A 259 -15.88 -14.55 4.87
CA HIS A 259 -14.49 -14.85 4.51
C HIS A 259 -14.39 -15.44 3.10
N ARG A 260 -15.21 -16.45 2.80
CA ARG A 260 -15.23 -17.11 1.48
C ARG A 260 -15.59 -16.14 0.36
N PHE A 261 -16.53 -15.22 0.62
CA PHE A 261 -16.88 -14.17 -0.33
C PHE A 261 -15.73 -13.17 -0.55
N LEU A 262 -15.05 -12.75 0.52
CA LEU A 262 -13.96 -11.77 0.46
C LEU A 262 -12.64 -12.34 -0.07
N HIS A 263 -12.44 -13.66 0.02
CA HIS A 263 -11.17 -14.31 -0.32
C HIS A 263 -10.66 -14.05 -1.76
N PRO A 264 -11.48 -14.08 -2.82
CA PRO A 264 -11.02 -13.76 -4.17
C PRO A 264 -10.54 -12.31 -4.31
N PHE A 265 -11.17 -11.38 -3.59
CA PHE A 265 -10.73 -9.99 -3.55
C PHE A 265 -9.39 -9.88 -2.82
N ALA A 266 -9.21 -10.57 -1.69
CA ALA A 266 -7.95 -10.62 -0.92
C ALA A 266 -6.79 -11.07 -1.80
N SER A 267 -7.03 -12.16 -2.53
CA SER A 267 -6.07 -12.73 -3.46
C SER A 267 -5.76 -11.77 -4.61
N ALA A 268 -6.78 -11.16 -5.22
CA ALA A 268 -6.60 -10.20 -6.31
C ALA A 268 -5.81 -8.96 -5.90
N THR A 269 -6.06 -8.41 -4.70
CA THR A 269 -5.32 -7.27 -4.17
C THR A 269 -3.86 -7.61 -3.89
N LEU A 270 -3.60 -8.74 -3.21
CA LEU A 270 -2.23 -9.19 -2.94
C LEU A 270 -1.44 -9.38 -4.24
N TRP A 271 -2.12 -9.94 -5.26
CA TRP A 271 -1.52 -10.13 -6.56
C TRP A 271 -1.23 -8.80 -7.27
N ALA A 272 -2.16 -7.85 -7.19
CA ALA A 272 -2.01 -6.52 -7.78
C ALA A 272 -0.90 -5.69 -7.11
N GLU A 273 -0.63 -5.91 -5.83
CA GLU A 273 0.48 -5.34 -5.07
C GLU A 273 1.83 -6.02 -5.40
N GLY A 274 1.79 -7.16 -6.08
CA GLY A 274 2.96 -7.98 -6.41
C GLY A 274 3.98 -7.29 -7.31
N LYS A 275 5.25 -7.71 -7.18
CA LYS A 275 6.39 -7.17 -7.95
C LYS A 275 6.21 -7.27 -9.47
N ASN A 276 5.48 -8.28 -9.94
CA ASN A 276 5.28 -8.58 -11.36
C ASN A 276 3.88 -8.19 -11.87
N SER A 277 3.12 -7.40 -11.09
CA SER A 277 1.82 -6.89 -11.49
C SER A 277 1.97 -5.92 -12.68
N THR A 278 1.14 -6.11 -13.70
CA THR A 278 1.14 -5.33 -14.94
C THR A 278 -0.26 -4.87 -15.31
N LEU A 279 -0.34 -3.81 -16.13
CA LEU A 279 -1.62 -3.23 -16.54
C LEU A 279 -2.49 -4.20 -17.35
N SER A 280 -1.88 -5.08 -18.16
CA SER A 280 -2.61 -6.04 -19.01
C SER A 280 -3.48 -7.02 -18.21
N GLN A 281 -3.10 -7.26 -16.97
CA GLN A 281 -3.76 -8.22 -16.10
C GLN A 281 -4.99 -7.63 -15.39
N ILE A 282 -5.11 -6.31 -15.34
CA ILE A 282 -6.19 -5.62 -14.62
C ILE A 282 -7.56 -6.03 -15.13
N LEU A 283 -7.75 -6.09 -16.46
CA LEU A 283 -9.04 -6.48 -17.04
C LEU A 283 -9.44 -7.91 -16.64
N THR A 284 -8.47 -8.83 -16.64
CA THR A 284 -8.72 -10.23 -16.24
C THR A 284 -9.11 -10.31 -14.76
N ILE A 285 -8.44 -9.54 -13.90
CA ILE A 285 -8.80 -9.45 -12.48
C ILE A 285 -10.21 -8.91 -12.32
N MET A 286 -10.53 -7.80 -12.98
CA MET A 286 -11.85 -7.17 -12.89
C MET A 286 -12.96 -8.11 -13.35
N ASP A 287 -12.78 -8.79 -14.49
CA ASP A 287 -13.74 -9.76 -15.00
C ASP A 287 -13.95 -10.93 -14.02
N GLY A 288 -12.85 -11.43 -13.43
CA GLY A 288 -12.91 -12.49 -12.43
C GLY A 288 -13.68 -12.08 -11.17
N LEU A 289 -13.38 -10.89 -10.64
CA LEU A 289 -14.06 -10.33 -9.46
C LEU A 289 -15.53 -10.02 -9.74
N LEU A 290 -15.84 -9.49 -10.92
CA LEU A 290 -17.21 -9.19 -11.33
C LEU A 290 -18.05 -10.47 -11.46
N ARG A 291 -17.52 -11.51 -12.12
CA ARG A 291 -18.20 -12.81 -12.21
C ARG A 291 -18.43 -13.44 -10.84
N HIS A 292 -17.43 -13.37 -9.96
CA HIS A 292 -17.58 -13.83 -8.57
C HIS A 292 -18.69 -13.05 -7.85
N TYR A 293 -18.70 -11.72 -8.01
CA TYR A 293 -19.74 -10.87 -7.45
C TYR A 293 -21.13 -11.24 -7.96
N GLU A 294 -21.32 -11.36 -9.27
CA GLU A 294 -22.62 -11.65 -9.88
C GLU A 294 -23.19 -12.99 -9.43
N LYS A 295 -22.34 -14.03 -9.33
CA LYS A 295 -22.75 -15.34 -8.81
C LYS A 295 -23.26 -15.27 -7.37
N ASN A 296 -22.59 -14.48 -6.52
CA ASN A 296 -22.95 -14.37 -5.11
C ASN A 296 -24.12 -13.40 -4.87
N LYS A 297 -24.38 -12.46 -5.79
CA LYS A 297 -25.56 -11.58 -5.75
C LYS A 297 -26.88 -12.35 -5.82
N VAL A 298 -26.92 -13.44 -6.59
CA VAL A 298 -28.09 -14.33 -6.71
C VAL A 298 -28.36 -15.06 -5.39
N CYS A 299 -27.33 -15.41 -4.62
CA CYS A 299 -27.49 -15.96 -3.27
C CYS A 299 -27.93 -14.94 -2.22
N CYS A 300 -27.61 -13.65 -2.39
CA CYS A 300 -27.96 -12.61 -1.41
C CYS A 300 -29.43 -12.13 -1.47
N HIS A 301 -30.18 -12.40 -2.54
CA HIS A 301 -31.64 -12.16 -2.54
C HIS A 301 -32.40 -13.04 -1.52
N LEU A 302 -31.75 -14.07 -0.97
CA LEU A 302 -32.27 -14.90 0.13
C LEU A 302 -31.90 -14.37 1.52
N ILE A 303 -31.12 -13.28 1.63
CA ILE A 303 -30.64 -12.72 2.91
C ILE A 303 -31.38 -11.41 3.26
N GLY A 304 -32.10 -10.81 2.31
CA GLY A 304 -32.83 -9.55 2.48
C GLY A 304 -34.33 -9.67 2.74
N SER A 305 -34.85 -10.87 3.02
CA SER A 305 -36.26 -11.04 3.40
C SER A 305 -36.37 -11.88 4.67
N LYS A 306 -36.41 -11.17 5.80
CA LYS A 306 -37.21 -11.61 6.96
C LYS A 306 -38.25 -10.52 7.23
N PRO A 307 -39.47 -10.91 7.62
CA PRO A 307 -40.66 -10.06 7.70
C PRO A 307 -40.53 -8.89 8.69
#